data_AF-A0A924P3B1-F1
#
_entry.id   AF-A0A924P3B1-F1
#
_cell.length_a   1.000
_cell.length_b   1.000
_cell.length_c   1.000
_cell.angle_alpha   90.00
_cell.angle_beta   90.00
_cell.angle_gamma   90.00
#
_symmetry.space_group_name_H-M   'P 1'
#
loop_
_entity.id
_entity.type
_entity.pdbx_description
1 polymer ?
#
loop_
_entity_poly.entity_id
_entity_poly.type
_entity_poly.pdbx_seq_one_letter_code
_entity_poly.pdbx_strand_id
1 'polypeptide(L)' 'RGFLHTEKDGEIIKEKVVSLPGNYAGFYDGIYKALRFDNQMPVTAGEGINVMRIIEAAVKSCEEKRVVTL' A
#
# COMPACT_ATOMS: atom_id res chain seq x y z
N ARG A 1 -0.14 -20.22 8.68
CA ARG A 1 -1.56 -19.95 9.05
C ARG A 1 -1.54 -18.91 10.15
N GLY A 2 -2.02 -17.71 9.86
CA GLY A 2 -2.16 -16.63 10.86
C GLY A 2 -3.51 -16.75 11.57
N PHE A 3 -3.60 -16.23 12.78
CA PHE A 3 -4.88 -16.10 13.48
C PHE A 3 -5.49 -14.74 13.14
N LEU A 4 -6.68 -14.73 12.56
CA LEU A 4 -7.45 -13.52 12.28
C LEU A 4 -8.47 -13.33 13.40
N HIS A 5 -8.41 -12.18 14.06
CA HIS A 5 -9.46 -11.71 14.94
C HIS A 5 -9.90 -10.32 14.47
N THR A 6 -11.14 -10.20 14.01
CA THR A 6 -11.69 -8.95 13.49
C THR A 6 -13.21 -8.91 13.70
N GLU A 7 -13.80 -7.74 13.53
CA GLU A 7 -15.24 -7.54 13.46
C GLU A 7 -15.60 -7.09 12.05
N LYS A 8 -16.59 -7.74 11.43
CA LYS A 8 -17.08 -7.38 10.11
C LYS A 8 -18.60 -7.46 10.12
N ASP A 9 -19.26 -6.38 9.71
CA ASP A 9 -20.72 -6.28 9.64
C ASP A 9 -21.42 -6.63 10.98
N GLY A 10 -20.76 -6.32 12.11
CA GLY A 10 -21.25 -6.63 13.46
C GLY A 10 -20.96 -8.05 13.95
N GLU A 11 -20.36 -8.90 13.13
CA GLU A 11 -19.98 -10.27 13.50
C GLU A 11 -18.50 -10.37 13.89
N ILE A 12 -18.25 -11.06 15.01
CA ILE A 12 -16.89 -11.35 15.47
C ILE A 12 -16.35 -12.56 14.72
N ILE A 13 -15.32 -12.35 13.91
CA ILE A 13 -14.61 -13.39 13.17
C ILE A 13 -13.35 -13.80 13.96
N LYS A 14 -13.18 -15.11 14.19
CA LYS A 14 -12.01 -15.72 14.86
C LYS A 14 -11.60 -17.01 14.14
N GLU A 15 -10.64 -16.93 13.22
CA GLU A 15 -10.27 -18.08 12.39
C GLU A 15 -8.77 -18.14 12.06
N LYS A 16 -8.32 -19.29 11.56
CA LYS A 16 -6.96 -19.44 11.02
C LYS A 16 -6.98 -19.23 9.51
N VAL A 17 -6.44 -18.09 9.07
CA VAL A 17 -6.32 -17.76 7.64
C VAL A 17 -4.95 -18.14 7.08
N VAL A 18 -4.92 -18.48 5.80
CA VAL A 18 -3.67 -18.69 5.06
C VAL A 18 -3.18 -17.34 4.55
N SER A 19 -1.96 -16.96 4.93
CA SER A 19 -1.28 -15.80 4.34
C SER A 19 -0.73 -16.19 2.97
N LEU A 20 -0.87 -15.30 1.98
CA LEU A 20 -0.16 -15.46 0.71
C LEU A 20 1.36 -15.38 0.95
N PRO A 21 2.17 -16.18 0.25
CA PRO A 21 3.61 -16.02 0.26
C PRO A 21 3.98 -14.64 -0.29
N GLY A 22 4.93 -13.95 0.37
CA GLY A 22 5.47 -12.70 -0.17
C GLY A 22 6.24 -12.93 -1.47
N ASN A 23 6.19 -11.98 -2.40
CA ASN A 23 6.92 -12.05 -3.67
C ASN A 23 7.57 -10.70 -4.02
N TYR A 24 8.71 -10.41 -3.41
CA TYR A 24 9.47 -9.19 -3.71
C TYR A 24 10.13 -9.24 -5.10
N ALA A 25 10.47 -10.44 -5.60
CA ALA A 25 11.03 -10.61 -6.94
C ALA A 25 10.06 -10.17 -8.04
N GLY A 26 8.75 -10.28 -7.81
CA GLY A 26 7.71 -9.81 -8.71
C GLY A 26 7.80 -8.33 -9.07
N PHE A 27 8.40 -7.49 -8.20
CA PHE A 27 8.69 -6.09 -8.53
C PHE A 27 9.67 -5.98 -9.70
N TYR A 28 10.77 -6.75 -9.66
CA TYR A 28 11.76 -6.75 -10.74
C TYR A 28 11.24 -7.40 -12.02
N ASP A 29 10.39 -8.43 -11.91
CA ASP A 29 9.68 -8.99 -13.06
C ASP A 29 8.79 -7.95 -13.74
N GLY A 30 8.12 -7.11 -12.95
CA GLY A 30 7.33 -5.97 -13.43
C GLY A 30 8.20 -4.95 -14.17
N ILE A 31 9.35 -4.57 -13.61
CA ILE A 31 10.31 -3.66 -14.27
C ILE A 31 10.78 -4.24 -15.59
N TYR A 32 11.20 -5.51 -15.60
CA TYR A 32 11.64 -6.20 -16.82
C TYR A 32 10.58 -6.11 -17.91
N LYS A 33 9.31 -6.39 -17.56
CA LYS A 33 8.20 -6.33 -18.50
C LYS A 33 7.95 -4.93 -19.03
N ALA A 34 8.02 -3.91 -18.17
CA ALA A 34 7.84 -2.53 -18.58
C ALA A 34 8.93 -2.09 -19.58
N LEU A 35 10.20 -2.47 -19.34
CA LEU A 35 11.32 -2.12 -20.21
C LEU A 35 11.34 -2.87 -21.54
N ARG A 36 10.81 -4.10 -21.60
CA ARG A 36 10.89 -4.96 -22.79
C ARG A 36 9.63 -5.03 -23.62
N PHE A 37 8.46 -4.85 -23.01
CA PHE A 37 7.17 -5.10 -23.64
C PHE A 37 6.21 -3.91 -23.59
N ASP A 38 6.71 -2.71 -23.23
CA ASP A 38 5.90 -1.49 -23.11
C ASP A 38 4.74 -1.62 -22.10
N ASN A 39 4.89 -2.52 -21.13
CA ASN A 39 3.96 -2.62 -20.01
C ASN A 39 4.11 -1.41 -19.07
N GLN A 40 3.06 -1.13 -18.28
CA GLN A 40 3.14 -0.14 -17.22
C GLN A 40 4.17 -0.55 -16.15
N MET A 41 4.86 0.46 -15.58
CA MET A 41 5.74 0.25 -14.44
C MET A 41 4.96 -0.30 -13.24
N PRO A 42 5.51 -1.26 -12.48
CA PRO A 42 4.84 -1.84 -11.32
C PRO A 42 4.58 -0.83 -10.20
N VAL A 43 5.43 0.20 -10.10
CA VAL A 43 5.23 1.41 -9.30
C VAL A 43 5.80 2.58 -10.11
N THR A 44 5.00 3.59 -10.34
CA THR A 44 5.35 4.80 -11.08
C THR A 44 5.97 5.87 -10.17
N ALA A 45 6.73 6.79 -10.76
CA ALA A 45 7.23 7.95 -10.02
C ALA A 45 6.09 8.84 -9.48
N GLY A 46 4.98 8.94 -10.22
CA GLY A 46 3.80 9.70 -9.80
C GLY A 46 3.15 9.16 -8.54
N GLU A 47 3.08 7.84 -8.39
CA GLU A 47 2.60 7.20 -7.15
C GLU A 47 3.54 7.51 -5.98
N GLY A 48 4.85 7.48 -6.19
CA GLY A 48 5.83 7.91 -5.17
C GLY A 48 5.65 9.36 -4.74
N ILE A 49 5.42 10.27 -5.69
CA ILE A 49 5.13 11.69 -5.41
C ILE A 49 3.83 11.84 -4.61
N ASN A 50 2.80 11.07 -4.92
CA ASN A 50 1.55 11.11 -4.16
C ASN A 50 1.76 10.67 -2.72
N VAL A 51 2.56 9.62 -2.47
CA VAL A 51 2.92 9.22 -1.10
C VAL A 51 3.66 10.35 -0.36
N MET A 52 4.62 11.01 -1.02
CA MET A 52 5.32 12.14 -0.42
C MET A 52 4.38 13.30 -0.05
N ARG A 53 3.38 13.61 -0.88
CA ARG A 53 2.36 14.64 -0.58
C ARG A 53 1.56 14.30 0.68
N ILE A 54 1.20 13.03 0.89
CA ILE A 54 0.53 12.60 2.12
C ILE A 54 1.44 12.80 3.33
N ILE A 55 2.72 12.43 3.22
CA ILE A 55 3.69 12.58 4.30
C ILE A 55 3.83 14.06 4.68
N GLU A 56 3.99 14.95 3.71
CA GLU A 56 4.09 16.39 3.93
C GLU A 56 2.81 16.96 4.58
N ALA A 57 1.64 16.54 4.11
CA ALA A 57 0.36 16.95 4.70
C ALA A 57 0.22 16.47 6.16
N ALA A 58 0.70 15.27 6.49
CA ALA A 58 0.71 14.75 7.85
C ALA A 58 1.64 15.55 8.78
N VAL A 59 2.84 15.91 8.30
CA VAL A 59 3.77 16.79 9.03
C VAL A 59 3.11 18.14 9.32
N LYS A 60 2.55 18.78 8.27
CA LYS A 60 1.86 20.06 8.39
C LYS A 60 0.66 19.99 9.35
N SER A 61 -0.12 18.92 9.28
CA SER A 61 -1.25 18.70 10.20
C SER A 61 -0.81 18.62 11.65
N CYS A 62 0.32 17.96 11.91
CA CYS A 62 0.89 17.85 13.25
C CYS A 62 1.36 19.20 13.79
N GLU A 63 2.00 20.01 12.95
CA GLU A 63 2.50 21.36 13.29
C GLU A 63 1.36 22.34 13.56
N GLU A 64 0.36 22.37 12.66
CA GLU A 64 -0.75 23.32 12.73
C GLU A 64 -1.91 22.87 13.63
N LYS A 65 -1.87 21.64 14.16
CA LYS A 65 -2.93 21.03 14.98
C LYS A 65 -4.31 21.11 14.35
N ARG A 66 -4.37 20.96 13.02
CA ARG A 66 -5.62 20.96 12.25
C ARG A 66 -5.57 19.98 11.08
N VAL A 67 -6.74 19.67 10.54
CA VAL A 67 -6.85 18.87 9.31
C VAL A 67 -6.30 19.65 8.12
N VAL A 68 -5.48 18.97 7.31
CA VAL A 68 -4.97 19.46 6.02
C VAL A 68 -5.66 18.69 4.90
N THR A 69 -6.35 19.41 4.01
CA THR A 69 -7.01 18.84 2.83
C THR A 69 -6.02 18.70 1.68
N LEU A 70 -6.19 17.65 0.88
CA LEU A 70 -5.36 17.29 -0.27
C LEU A 70 -6.05 17.62 -1.59
#